data_AF-A0A833PHN0-F1
#
_entry.id   AF-A0A833PHN0-F1
#
_cell.length_a   1.000
_cell.length_b   1.000
_cell.length_c   1.000
_cell.angle_alpha   90.00
_cell.angle_beta   90.00
_cell.angle_gamma   90.00
#
_symmetry.space_group_name_H-M   'P 1'
#
loop_
_entity.id
_entity.type
_entity.pdbx_description
1 polymer ?
#
loop_
_entity_poly.entity_id
_entity_poly.type
_entity_poly.pdbx_seq_one_letter_code
_entity_poly.pdbx_strand_id
1 'polypeptide(L)'
;MNKMMKTVRLFALTSVLAGTSILPVSTVFAEEVATPTAVQTAENINNSAHTPPPQPATTQTVHNPYGLEALWREGDIVAKSTLFILVLMSIGTWYIMVTKFIQQAKIKRQGKEVEAKFWDAASIDHAAETLNETSAYRFIAEKGIHSTKKHGGNLLERIDFNTWVTISIQRAIDKIQSHLSGGLAFLATVGSTAPFVGLFGTVWGIYHALTAIGISGQASIDKVAGPVGEALIMTAIGLAVAVPAVLGYNWLTRRNKAVLDNVRTFGSDLHTVLLSGEIKNTNDLK
;
A
#
# COMPACT_ATOMS: atom_id res chain seq x y z
N MET A 1 -28.33 -31.86 25.96
CA MET A 1 -27.56 -31.79 27.23
C MET A 1 -26.25 -31.06 26.94
N ASN A 2 -26.29 -29.77 26.58
CA ASN A 2 -26.29 -28.60 27.48
C ASN A 2 -25.12 -28.57 28.48
N LYS A 3 -23.98 -28.00 28.08
CA LYS A 3 -23.15 -27.07 28.89
C LYS A 3 -21.82 -26.74 28.19
N MET A 4 -21.84 -25.88 27.16
CA MET A 4 -20.68 -25.00 26.89
C MET A 4 -21.04 -23.79 26.03
N MET A 5 -22.25 -23.26 26.23
CA MET A 5 -22.77 -22.09 25.55
C MET A 5 -23.58 -21.26 26.56
N LYS A 6 -22.92 -20.83 27.65
CA LYS A 6 -23.53 -20.04 28.74
C LYS A 6 -22.53 -19.03 29.33
N THR A 7 -21.96 -18.18 28.49
CA THR A 7 -21.15 -17.04 28.98
C THR A 7 -21.30 -15.75 28.18
N VAL A 8 -22.41 -15.56 27.45
CA VAL A 8 -22.64 -14.34 26.63
C VAL A 8 -24.05 -13.75 26.81
N ARG A 9 -24.77 -14.08 27.89
CA ARG A 9 -26.08 -13.48 28.17
C ARG A 9 -26.28 -13.20 29.64
N LEU A 10 -25.66 -12.13 30.13
CA LEU A 10 -26.14 -11.43 31.33
C LEU A 10 -25.47 -10.06 31.34
N PHE A 11 -26.20 -9.03 30.94
CA PHE A 11 -26.18 -7.67 31.50
C PHE A 11 -27.02 -6.79 30.57
N ALA A 12 -28.33 -6.80 30.83
CA ALA A 12 -29.26 -5.82 30.31
C ALA A 12 -30.02 -5.24 31.52
N LEU A 13 -30.20 -3.91 31.45
CA LEU A 13 -31.07 -3.03 32.24
C LEU A 13 -30.71 -2.72 33.70
N THR A 14 -30.33 -1.45 33.94
CA THR A 14 -31.23 -0.47 34.56
C THR A 14 -30.89 0.95 34.10
N SER A 15 -31.96 1.63 33.67
CA SER A 15 -32.13 3.01 33.20
C SER A 15 -32.00 4.09 34.29
N VAL A 16 -31.74 5.35 33.89
CA VAL A 16 -32.54 6.56 34.24
C VAL A 16 -32.05 7.81 33.46
N LEU A 17 -33.04 8.50 32.91
CA LEU A 17 -33.17 9.85 32.31
C LEU A 17 -32.00 10.86 32.35
N ALA A 18 -31.74 11.46 31.18
CA ALA A 18 -31.66 12.92 31.02
C ALA A 18 -32.11 13.29 29.60
N GLY A 19 -33.19 14.07 29.50
CA GLY A 19 -33.73 14.56 28.24
C GLY A 19 -32.93 15.75 27.70
N THR A 20 -32.89 15.88 26.38
CA THR A 20 -32.78 17.17 25.69
C THR A 20 -33.30 17.01 24.26
N SER A 21 -34.19 17.93 23.92
CA SER A 21 -35.07 17.99 22.76
C SER A 21 -34.33 18.29 21.44
N ILE A 22 -34.65 17.53 20.39
CA ILE A 22 -34.31 17.87 19.00
C ILE A 22 -35.50 18.60 18.40
N LEU A 23 -35.30 19.87 18.04
CA LEU A 23 -36.20 20.68 17.22
C LEU A 23 -36.02 20.31 15.73
N PRO A 24 -37.08 20.29 14.91
CA PRO A 24 -36.94 20.38 13.46
C PRO A 24 -36.76 21.85 13.07
N VAL A 25 -35.64 22.18 12.43
CA VAL A 25 -35.44 23.49 11.79
C VAL A 25 -36.18 23.48 10.46
N SER A 26 -37.27 24.26 10.42
CA SER A 26 -38.00 24.62 9.22
C SER A 26 -37.10 25.40 8.25
N THR A 27 -36.97 24.95 7.02
CA THR A 27 -36.42 25.76 5.92
C THR A 27 -37.51 26.68 5.39
N VAL A 28 -37.48 27.93 5.86
CA VAL A 28 -38.15 29.07 5.24
C VAL A 28 -37.22 29.58 4.13
N PHE A 29 -37.55 29.28 2.88
CA PHE A 29 -37.36 30.18 1.75
C PHE A 29 -38.43 29.81 0.72
N ALA A 30 -39.49 30.63 0.72
CA ALA A 30 -40.36 30.77 -0.44
C ALA A 30 -39.61 31.66 -1.43
N GLU A 31 -39.44 31.20 -2.67
CA GLU A 31 -39.49 32.09 -3.81
C GLU A 31 -40.28 31.42 -4.94
N GLU A 32 -41.23 32.21 -5.40
CA GLU A 32 -42.31 31.96 -6.33
C GLU A 32 -41.79 31.95 -7.77
N VAL A 33 -42.05 30.89 -8.54
CA VAL A 33 -42.03 30.97 -10.00
C VAL A 33 -43.20 30.16 -10.57
N ALA A 34 -43.96 30.88 -11.40
CA ALA A 34 -45.27 30.60 -11.95
C ALA A 34 -45.40 29.31 -12.79
N THR A 35 -46.65 28.85 -12.84
CA THR A 35 -47.25 27.87 -13.76
C THR A 35 -47.13 28.27 -15.24
N PRO A 36 -47.19 27.29 -16.17
CA PRO A 36 -46.95 27.52 -17.59
C PRO A 36 -48.19 28.16 -18.24
N THR A 37 -47.99 29.27 -18.96
CA THR A 37 -49.03 29.82 -19.84
C THR A 37 -48.79 29.39 -21.29
N ALA A 38 -49.89 28.99 -21.92
CA ALA A 38 -50.03 28.45 -23.25
C ALA A 38 -49.50 29.35 -24.38
N VAL A 39 -48.88 28.67 -25.35
CA VAL A 39 -49.07 28.75 -26.82
C VAL A 39 -49.63 30.07 -27.37
N GLN A 40 -48.79 30.79 -28.12
CA GLN A 40 -49.24 31.58 -29.27
C GLN A 40 -48.52 31.11 -30.52
N THR A 41 -49.32 30.53 -31.41
CA THR A 41 -49.05 30.22 -32.81
C THR A 41 -48.91 31.53 -33.59
N ALA A 42 -47.79 31.71 -34.27
CA ALA A 42 -47.71 32.61 -35.42
C ALA A 42 -47.08 31.81 -36.57
N GLU A 43 -47.94 31.41 -37.50
CA GLU A 43 -47.59 30.86 -38.79
C GLU A 43 -46.62 31.78 -39.53
N ASN A 44 -45.55 31.22 -40.08
CA ASN A 44 -44.98 31.74 -41.30
C ASN A 44 -44.70 30.57 -42.24
N ILE A 45 -45.63 30.35 -43.17
CA ILE A 45 -45.54 29.38 -44.25
C ILE A 45 -44.93 30.10 -45.45
N ASN A 46 -43.65 29.82 -45.77
CA ASN A 46 -43.16 29.51 -47.12
C ASN A 46 -41.64 29.54 -47.18
N ASN A 47 -41.04 28.36 -47.36
CA ASN A 47 -40.26 28.07 -48.58
C ASN A 47 -39.72 26.63 -48.49
N SER A 48 -40.36 25.74 -49.24
CA SER A 48 -39.77 24.46 -49.60
C SER A 48 -38.74 24.68 -50.70
N ALA A 49 -37.46 24.43 -50.44
CA ALA A 49 -36.50 24.00 -51.47
C ALA A 49 -35.19 23.49 -50.85
N HIS A 50 -34.91 22.20 -51.12
CA HIS A 50 -33.63 21.48 -51.06
C HIS A 50 -33.03 21.13 -49.70
N THR A 51 -33.28 19.89 -49.27
CA THR A 51 -32.39 19.12 -48.38
C THR A 51 -31.11 18.74 -49.15
N PRO A 52 -29.91 19.18 -48.74
CA PRO A 52 -28.67 18.59 -49.21
C PRO A 52 -28.52 17.16 -48.63
N PRO A 53 -27.78 16.26 -49.31
CA PRO A 53 -27.59 14.89 -48.84
C PRO A 53 -26.92 14.86 -47.45
N PRO A 54 -27.14 13.81 -46.65
CA PRO A 54 -26.57 13.71 -45.30
C PRO A 54 -25.05 13.78 -45.40
N GLN A 55 -24.46 14.87 -44.92
CA GLN A 55 -23.02 14.98 -44.78
C GLN A 55 -22.54 13.85 -43.86
N PRO A 56 -21.44 13.15 -44.20
CA PRO A 56 -20.89 12.10 -43.36
C PRO A 56 -20.68 12.68 -41.97
N ALA A 57 -21.13 11.96 -40.94
CA ALA A 57 -20.95 12.34 -39.55
C ALA A 57 -19.47 12.69 -39.33
N THR A 58 -19.15 13.98 -39.36
CA THR A 58 -17.85 14.48 -38.94
C THR A 58 -17.68 13.97 -37.54
N THR A 59 -16.74 13.05 -37.36
CA THR A 59 -16.24 12.66 -36.05
C THR A 59 -15.70 13.94 -35.43
N GLN A 60 -16.57 14.68 -34.73
CA GLN A 60 -16.14 15.79 -33.92
C GLN A 60 -15.25 15.14 -32.87
N THR A 61 -13.95 15.27 -33.05
CA THR A 61 -12.99 15.02 -31.99
C THR A 61 -13.35 16.00 -30.89
N VAL A 62 -14.16 15.57 -29.94
CA VAL A 62 -14.49 16.33 -28.73
C VAL A 62 -13.16 16.50 -27.99
N HIS A 63 -12.48 17.60 -28.27
CA HIS A 63 -11.24 17.97 -27.61
C HIS A 63 -11.61 18.34 -26.18
N ASN A 64 -11.31 17.47 -25.22
CA ASN A 64 -11.60 17.71 -23.81
C ASN A 64 -10.69 18.86 -23.32
N PRO A 65 -11.23 20.06 -23.04
CA PRO A 65 -10.44 21.20 -22.61
C PRO A 65 -9.95 21.06 -21.15
N TYR A 66 -10.34 20.00 -20.44
CA TYR A 66 -10.08 19.80 -19.01
C TYR A 66 -9.21 18.56 -18.72
N GLY A 67 -8.28 18.24 -19.61
CA GLY A 67 -7.37 17.08 -19.49
C GLY A 67 -6.04 17.38 -18.78
N LEU A 68 -5.20 16.34 -18.61
CA LEU A 68 -3.83 16.47 -18.08
C LEU A 68 -2.98 17.48 -18.89
N GLU A 69 -3.28 17.61 -20.18
CA GLU A 69 -2.60 18.56 -21.07
C GLU A 69 -2.93 20.02 -20.74
N ALA A 70 -4.20 20.32 -20.42
CA ALA A 70 -4.62 21.64 -19.97
C ALA A 70 -3.97 22.00 -18.62
N LEU A 71 -3.98 21.04 -17.69
CA LEU A 71 -3.33 21.16 -16.37
C LEU A 71 -1.82 21.39 -16.49
N TRP A 72 -1.15 20.86 -17.51
CA TRP A 72 0.27 21.14 -17.75
C TRP A 72 0.51 22.50 -18.42
N ARG A 73 -0.38 22.92 -19.34
CA ARG A 73 -0.21 24.16 -20.11
C ARG A 73 -0.60 25.41 -19.33
N GLU A 74 -1.66 25.32 -18.53
CA GLU A 74 -2.19 26.42 -17.70
C GLU A 74 -1.83 26.28 -16.22
N GLY A 75 -1.36 25.11 -15.77
CA GLY A 75 -1.12 24.85 -14.36
C GLY A 75 -0.01 25.69 -13.74
N ASP A 76 -0.34 26.25 -12.59
CA ASP A 76 0.54 26.94 -11.65
C ASP A 76 1.69 26.01 -11.17
N ILE A 77 2.81 26.61 -10.73
CA ILE A 77 4.03 25.91 -10.33
C ILE A 77 3.75 24.91 -9.18
N VAL A 78 2.80 25.25 -8.31
CA VAL A 78 2.38 24.42 -7.18
C VAL A 78 1.58 23.19 -7.63
N ALA A 79 0.73 23.33 -8.64
CA ALA A 79 0.00 22.18 -9.20
C ALA A 79 0.97 21.19 -9.88
N LYS A 80 1.93 21.72 -10.65
CA LYS A 80 2.97 20.93 -11.32
C LYS A 80 3.87 20.21 -10.32
N SER A 81 4.31 20.87 -9.25
CA SER A 81 5.14 20.24 -8.23
C SER A 81 4.38 19.16 -7.46
N THR A 82 3.11 19.39 -7.13
CA THR A 82 2.23 18.40 -6.50
C THR A 82 2.05 17.17 -7.39
N LEU A 83 1.81 17.37 -8.69
CA LEU A 83 1.69 16.28 -9.66
C LEU A 83 2.98 15.47 -9.74
N PHE A 84 4.12 16.16 -9.83
CA PHE A 84 5.43 15.53 -9.91
C PHE A 84 5.73 14.66 -8.68
N ILE A 85 5.41 15.15 -7.48
CA ILE A 85 5.56 14.38 -6.23
C ILE A 85 4.69 13.11 -6.27
N LEU A 86 3.42 13.22 -6.68
CA LEU A 86 2.53 12.06 -6.80
C LEU A 86 3.06 11.02 -7.81
N VAL A 87 3.61 11.46 -8.94
CA VAL A 87 4.21 10.58 -9.94
C VAL A 87 5.44 9.86 -9.36
N LEU A 88 6.33 10.57 -8.65
CA LEU A 88 7.48 9.94 -8.00
C LEU A 88 7.07 8.91 -6.94
N MET A 89 6.06 9.23 -6.13
CA MET A 89 5.49 8.29 -5.16
C MET A 89 4.90 7.04 -5.82
N SER A 90 4.24 7.20 -6.97
CA SER A 90 3.70 6.10 -7.77
C SER A 90 4.81 5.18 -8.30
N ILE A 91 5.85 5.75 -8.91
CA ILE A 91 6.99 5.00 -9.43
C ILE A 91 7.68 4.24 -8.29
N GLY A 92 7.91 4.90 -7.15
CA GLY A 92 8.50 4.27 -5.96
C GLY A 92 7.67 3.09 -5.45
N THR A 93 6.34 3.23 -5.42
CA THR A 93 5.41 2.16 -5.03
C THR A 93 5.57 0.93 -5.92
N TRP A 94 5.51 1.10 -7.24
CA TRP A 94 5.64 -0.01 -8.18
C TRP A 94 7.02 -0.67 -8.14
N TYR A 95 8.09 0.13 -8.06
CA TYR A 95 9.46 -0.37 -7.94
C TYR A 95 9.63 -1.26 -6.70
N ILE A 96 9.19 -0.81 -5.53
CA ILE A 96 9.30 -1.58 -4.29
C ILE A 96 8.42 -2.83 -4.36
N MET A 97 7.19 -2.73 -4.89
CA MET A 97 6.31 -3.89 -5.03
C MET A 97 6.95 -5.02 -5.86
N VAL A 98 7.50 -4.69 -7.03
CA VAL A 98 8.10 -5.68 -7.94
C VAL A 98 9.38 -6.27 -7.33
N THR A 99 10.29 -5.43 -6.85
CA THR A 99 11.57 -5.89 -6.28
C THR A 99 11.36 -6.79 -5.06
N LYS A 100 10.45 -6.41 -4.16
CA LYS A 100 10.14 -7.20 -2.96
C LYS A 100 9.40 -8.49 -3.29
N PHE A 101 8.51 -8.47 -4.28
CA PHE A 101 7.86 -9.69 -4.74
C PHE A 101 8.88 -10.71 -5.25
N ILE A 102 9.82 -10.28 -6.11
CA ILE A 102 10.88 -11.15 -6.64
C ILE A 102 11.78 -11.65 -5.50
N GLN A 103 12.16 -10.77 -4.56
CA GLN A 103 12.98 -11.14 -3.41
C GLN A 103 12.31 -12.22 -2.55
N GLN A 104 11.03 -12.06 -2.22
CA GLN A 104 10.27 -13.03 -1.44
C GLN A 104 10.06 -14.35 -2.20
N ALA A 105 9.79 -14.28 -3.51
CA ALA A 105 9.66 -15.46 -4.36
C ALA A 105 10.97 -16.26 -4.42
N LYS A 106 12.12 -15.56 -4.52
CA LYS A 106 13.44 -16.17 -4.49
C LYS A 106 13.68 -16.92 -3.17
N ILE A 107 13.43 -16.28 -2.02
CA ILE A 107 13.62 -16.93 -0.71
C ILE A 107 12.68 -18.11 -0.55
N LYS A 108 11.41 -17.97 -0.95
CA LYS A 108 10.45 -19.09 -0.90
C LYS A 108 10.91 -20.29 -1.75
N ARG A 109 11.53 -20.05 -2.91
CA ARG A 109 12.10 -21.11 -3.74
C ARG A 109 13.31 -21.76 -3.08
N GLN A 110 14.21 -20.95 -2.51
CA GLN A 110 15.36 -21.44 -1.75
C GLN A 110 14.94 -22.34 -0.58
N GLY A 111 13.84 -22.02 0.11
CA GLY A 111 13.33 -22.87 1.19
C GLY A 111 12.93 -24.28 0.73
N LYS A 112 12.35 -24.40 -0.47
CA LYS A 112 12.05 -25.72 -1.06
C LYS A 112 13.32 -26.50 -1.43
N GLU A 113 14.36 -25.80 -1.87
CA GLU A 113 15.66 -26.43 -2.18
C GLU A 113 16.33 -26.96 -0.90
N VAL A 114 16.20 -26.25 0.21
CA VAL A 114 16.68 -26.70 1.53
C VAL A 114 15.96 -27.97 1.96
N GLU A 115 14.63 -27.96 1.93
CA GLU A 115 13.81 -29.12 2.33
C GLU A 115 14.17 -30.39 1.55
N ALA A 116 14.54 -30.25 0.27
CA ALA A 116 14.86 -31.38 -0.61
C ALA A 116 16.34 -31.84 -0.61
N LYS A 117 17.29 -31.04 -0.10
CA LYS A 117 18.73 -31.34 -0.24
C LYS A 117 19.53 -31.18 1.05
N PHE A 118 19.14 -30.25 1.92
CA PHE A 118 19.94 -29.90 3.10
C PHE A 118 19.88 -31.00 4.15
N TRP A 119 18.69 -31.59 4.37
CA TRP A 119 18.48 -32.59 5.41
C TRP A 119 18.99 -33.99 5.08
N ASP A 120 19.22 -34.28 3.79
CA ASP A 120 19.74 -35.57 3.32
C ASP A 120 21.28 -35.62 3.30
N ALA A 121 21.96 -34.51 3.59
CA ALA A 121 23.41 -34.42 3.55
C ALA A 121 24.07 -35.09 4.77
N ALA A 122 25.24 -35.67 4.55
CA ALA A 122 25.98 -36.41 5.59
C ALA A 122 26.56 -35.52 6.71
N SER A 123 26.75 -34.22 6.46
CA SER A 123 27.21 -33.25 7.46
C SER A 123 26.61 -31.87 7.20
N ILE A 124 26.49 -31.07 8.27
CA ILE A 124 25.89 -29.73 8.21
C ILE A 124 26.78 -28.77 7.42
N ASP A 125 28.11 -28.90 7.53
CA ASP A 125 29.07 -28.11 6.73
C ASP A 125 28.87 -28.37 5.23
N HIS A 126 28.79 -29.64 4.79
CA HIS A 126 28.51 -29.96 3.39
C HIS A 126 27.10 -29.57 2.97
N ALA A 127 26.11 -29.72 3.85
CA ALA A 127 24.73 -29.28 3.59
C ALA A 127 24.67 -27.78 3.26
N ALA A 128 25.40 -26.95 4.03
CA ALA A 128 25.50 -25.52 3.78
C ALA A 128 26.19 -25.18 2.45
N GLU A 129 27.22 -25.95 2.06
CA GLU A 129 27.94 -25.79 0.79
C GLU A 129 27.08 -26.08 -0.44
N THR A 130 26.13 -27.02 -0.34
CA THR A 130 25.21 -27.35 -1.45
C THR A 130 24.18 -26.24 -1.75
N LEU A 131 23.97 -25.32 -0.81
CA LEU A 131 23.06 -24.19 -0.98
C LEU A 131 23.76 -23.06 -1.75
N ASN A 132 22.99 -22.27 -2.51
CA ASN A 132 23.53 -21.11 -3.22
C ASN A 132 24.10 -20.06 -2.23
N GLU A 133 25.24 -19.44 -2.55
CA GLU A 133 25.88 -18.38 -1.74
C GLU A 133 24.94 -17.21 -1.41
N THR A 134 24.01 -16.89 -2.29
CA THR A 134 23.03 -15.80 -2.08
C THR A 134 21.76 -16.25 -1.35
N SER A 135 21.76 -17.45 -0.76
CA SER A 135 20.61 -18.01 -0.04
C SER A 135 20.49 -17.48 1.37
N ALA A 136 19.28 -17.04 1.74
CA ALA A 136 18.97 -16.64 3.11
C ALA A 136 19.16 -17.81 4.10
N TYR A 137 18.85 -19.03 3.65
CA TYR A 137 19.00 -20.25 4.45
C TYR A 137 20.47 -20.62 4.65
N ARG A 138 21.30 -20.47 3.60
CA ARG A 138 22.74 -20.67 3.71
C ARG A 138 23.36 -19.68 4.70
N PHE A 139 22.96 -18.41 4.63
CA PHE A 139 23.43 -17.41 5.58
C PHE A 139 23.12 -17.79 7.04
N ILE A 140 21.93 -18.34 7.33
CA ILE A 140 21.59 -18.84 8.67
C ILE A 140 22.44 -20.06 9.04
N ALA A 141 22.56 -21.03 8.13
CA ALA A 141 23.38 -22.23 8.32
C ALA A 141 24.82 -21.88 8.67
N GLU A 142 25.47 -21.02 7.88
CA GLU A 142 26.84 -20.56 8.10
C GLU A 142 26.99 -19.83 9.43
N LYS A 143 26.03 -18.98 9.81
CA LYS A 143 26.08 -18.29 11.12
C LYS A 143 25.90 -19.25 12.29
N GLY A 144 25.04 -20.25 12.16
CA GLY A 144 24.87 -21.32 13.14
C GLY A 144 26.15 -22.15 13.29
N ILE A 145 26.68 -22.70 12.19
CA ILE A 145 27.90 -23.51 12.17
C ILE A 145 29.11 -22.71 12.68
N HIS A 146 29.27 -21.46 12.26
CA HIS A 146 30.38 -20.64 12.73
C HIS A 146 30.27 -20.30 14.23
N SER A 147 29.04 -20.25 14.77
CA SER A 147 28.84 -20.01 16.20
C SER A 147 29.33 -21.18 17.06
N THR A 148 29.24 -22.42 16.57
CA THR A 148 29.75 -23.60 17.29
C THR A 148 31.28 -23.61 17.34
N LYS A 149 31.94 -23.22 16.24
CA LYS A 149 33.42 -23.14 16.14
C LYS A 149 34.04 -21.99 16.95
N LYS A 150 33.26 -20.97 17.32
CA LYS A 150 33.73 -19.77 18.03
C LYS A 150 33.34 -19.73 19.51
N HIS A 151 32.65 -20.75 20.00
CA HIS A 151 32.37 -20.87 21.41
C HIS A 151 33.64 -21.33 22.14
N GLY A 152 34.16 -20.53 23.09
CA GLY A 152 35.40 -20.86 23.83
C GLY A 152 36.45 -19.75 24.00
N GLY A 153 36.13 -18.47 23.75
CA GLY A 153 37.02 -17.33 24.09
C GLY A 153 36.63 -16.67 25.42
N ASN A 154 37.60 -16.13 26.18
CA ASN A 154 37.52 -15.62 27.57
C ASN A 154 36.24 -14.88 28.02
N LEU A 155 35.53 -14.16 27.15
CA LEU A 155 34.29 -13.45 27.49
C LEU A 155 33.01 -14.27 27.21
N LEU A 156 33.07 -15.21 26.27
CA LEU A 156 31.94 -16.00 25.79
C LEU A 156 31.68 -17.26 26.63
N GLU A 157 32.67 -17.70 27.41
CA GLU A 157 32.58 -18.87 28.31
C GLU A 157 31.54 -18.68 29.43
N ARG A 158 31.14 -17.44 29.72
CA ARG A 158 30.08 -17.14 30.71
C ARG A 158 28.66 -17.40 30.18
N ILE A 159 28.51 -17.59 28.88
CA ILE A 159 27.23 -17.87 28.23
C ILE A 159 27.23 -19.34 27.86
N ASP A 160 26.14 -20.03 28.17
CA ASP A 160 25.96 -21.43 27.80
C ASP A 160 25.96 -21.62 26.27
N PHE A 161 26.50 -22.75 25.79
CA PHE A 161 26.63 -23.05 24.36
C PHE A 161 25.30 -22.99 23.61
N ASN A 162 24.25 -23.61 24.16
CA ASN A 162 22.91 -23.61 23.57
C ASN A 162 22.38 -22.17 23.42
N THR A 163 22.56 -21.36 24.47
CA THR A 163 22.17 -19.95 24.46
C THR A 163 22.95 -19.17 23.37
N TRP A 164 24.26 -19.40 23.25
CA TRP A 164 25.11 -18.73 22.27
C TRP A 164 24.72 -19.05 20.82
N VAL A 165 24.48 -20.32 20.51
CA VAL A 165 24.06 -20.77 19.17
C VAL A 165 22.67 -20.23 18.84
N THR A 166 21.72 -20.31 19.80
CA THR A 166 20.36 -19.77 19.67
C THR A 166 20.40 -18.29 19.28
N ILE A 167 21.16 -17.47 20.04
CA ILE A 167 21.28 -16.04 19.76
C ILE A 167 21.93 -15.79 18.40
N SER A 168 22.91 -16.58 18.00
CA SER A 168 23.60 -16.44 16.72
C SER A 168 22.67 -16.70 15.52
N ILE A 169 21.84 -17.74 15.60
CA ILE A 169 20.80 -18.05 14.61
C ILE A 169 19.73 -16.95 14.61
N GLN A 170 19.24 -16.54 15.78
CA GLN A 170 18.22 -15.50 15.89
C GLN A 170 18.68 -14.18 15.28
N ARG A 171 19.93 -13.75 15.54
CA ARG A 171 20.51 -12.55 14.90
C ARG A 171 20.55 -12.67 13.36
N ALA A 172 20.80 -13.86 12.83
CA ALA A 172 20.79 -14.09 11.39
C ALA A 172 19.38 -13.97 10.81
N ILE A 173 18.38 -14.53 11.49
CA ILE A 173 16.96 -14.41 11.15
C ILE A 173 16.50 -12.95 11.22
N ASP A 174 16.84 -12.22 12.27
CA ASP A 174 16.47 -10.82 12.45
C ASP A 174 17.05 -9.94 11.35
N LYS A 175 18.29 -10.22 10.91
CA LYS A 175 18.89 -9.54 9.77
C LYS A 175 18.08 -9.77 8.49
N ILE A 176 17.68 -11.02 8.22
CA ILE A 176 16.82 -11.34 7.07
C ILE A 176 15.46 -10.62 7.20
N GLN A 177 14.84 -10.62 8.38
CA GLN A 177 13.59 -9.90 8.64
C GLN A 177 13.71 -8.40 8.34
N SER A 178 14.83 -7.77 8.75
CA SER A 178 15.11 -6.36 8.46
C SER A 178 15.20 -6.11 6.95
N HIS A 179 15.93 -6.96 6.22
CA HIS A 179 16.02 -6.87 4.76
C HIS A 179 14.65 -7.06 4.06
N LEU A 180 13.80 -7.96 4.55
CA LEU A 180 12.44 -8.18 4.03
C LEU A 180 11.53 -6.97 4.30
N SER A 181 11.67 -6.35 5.48
CA SER A 181 10.85 -5.21 5.90
C SER A 181 11.25 -3.89 5.24
N GLY A 182 12.48 -3.80 4.72
CA GLY A 182 12.94 -2.61 4.00
C GLY A 182 11.99 -2.22 2.86
N GLY A 183 11.70 -0.94 2.73
CA GLY A 183 10.79 -0.38 1.72
C GLY A 183 9.30 -0.45 2.08
N LEU A 184 8.87 -1.30 3.01
CA LEU A 184 7.46 -1.35 3.44
C LEU A 184 7.00 -0.04 4.10
N ALA A 185 7.89 0.60 4.87
CA ALA A 185 7.60 1.90 5.48
C ALA A 185 7.28 2.97 4.42
N PHE A 186 7.97 2.96 3.28
CA PHE A 186 7.69 3.88 2.18
C PHE A 186 6.29 3.63 1.60
N LEU A 187 5.90 2.37 1.34
CA LEU A 187 4.55 2.05 0.86
C LEU A 187 3.48 2.49 1.87
N ALA A 188 3.72 2.29 3.16
CA ALA A 188 2.79 2.74 4.20
C ALA A 188 2.66 4.27 4.23
N THR A 189 3.78 4.99 4.13
CA THR A 189 3.79 6.46 4.06
C THR A 189 3.11 6.97 2.80
N VAL A 190 3.41 6.43 1.62
CA VAL A 190 2.75 6.84 0.38
C VAL A 190 1.25 6.55 0.45
N GLY A 191 0.87 5.37 0.93
CA GLY A 191 -0.53 4.98 1.08
C GLY A 191 -1.32 5.92 2.00
N SER A 192 -0.71 6.47 3.06
CA SER A 192 -1.39 7.40 3.98
C SER A 192 -1.29 8.86 3.54
N THR A 193 -0.22 9.27 2.86
CA THR A 193 0.05 10.68 2.54
C THR A 193 -0.41 11.11 1.16
N ALA A 194 -0.39 10.22 0.15
CA ALA A 194 -0.77 10.57 -1.22
C ALA A 194 -2.20 11.15 -1.38
N PRO A 195 -3.23 10.68 -0.65
CA PRO A 195 -4.56 11.31 -0.71
C PRO A 195 -4.54 12.77 -0.25
N PHE A 196 -3.76 13.08 0.79
CA PHE A 196 -3.63 14.45 1.31
C PHE A 196 -2.83 15.35 0.39
N VAL A 197 -1.82 14.80 -0.30
CA VAL A 197 -1.11 15.53 -1.36
C VAL A 197 -2.05 15.86 -2.53
N GLY A 198 -2.91 14.92 -2.92
CA GLY A 198 -3.96 15.17 -3.91
C GLY A 198 -4.94 16.26 -3.47
N LEU A 199 -5.47 16.15 -2.24
CA LEU A 199 -6.36 17.13 -1.63
C LEU A 199 -5.73 18.53 -1.56
N PHE A 200 -4.44 18.62 -1.20
CA PHE A 200 -3.70 19.88 -1.19
C PHE A 200 -3.71 20.53 -2.58
N GLY A 201 -3.42 19.76 -3.63
CA GLY A 201 -3.46 20.26 -5.00
C GLY A 201 -4.84 20.78 -5.40
N THR A 202 -5.92 20.16 -4.93
CA THR A 202 -7.28 20.63 -5.25
C THR A 202 -7.62 21.91 -4.52
N VAL A 203 -7.25 22.01 -3.24
CA VAL A 203 -7.44 23.23 -2.44
C VAL A 203 -6.68 24.39 -3.07
N TRP A 204 -5.43 24.16 -3.51
CA TRP A 204 -4.64 25.17 -4.21
C TRP A 204 -5.28 25.59 -5.55
N GLY A 205 -5.71 24.63 -6.36
CA GLY A 205 -6.34 24.91 -7.65
C GLY A 205 -7.62 25.75 -7.51
N ILE A 206 -8.49 25.39 -6.56
CA ILE A 206 -9.72 26.14 -6.27
C ILE A 206 -9.38 27.54 -5.73
N TYR A 207 -8.39 27.66 -4.85
CA TYR A 207 -7.93 28.95 -4.33
C TYR A 207 -7.44 29.87 -5.45
N HIS A 208 -6.61 29.37 -6.37
CA HIS A 208 -6.11 30.13 -7.51
C HIS A 208 -7.26 30.58 -8.43
N ALA A 209 -8.21 29.68 -8.70
CA ALA A 209 -9.40 29.97 -9.51
C ALA A 209 -10.25 31.11 -8.91
N LEU A 210 -10.57 31.01 -7.62
CA LEU A 210 -11.37 32.01 -6.91
C LEU A 210 -10.67 33.36 -6.83
N THR A 211 -9.34 33.36 -6.67
CA THR A 211 -8.53 34.58 -6.65
C THR A 211 -8.57 35.27 -8.01
N ALA A 212 -8.44 34.53 -9.12
CA ALA A 212 -8.53 35.07 -10.47
C ALA A 212 -9.91 35.71 -10.76
N ILE A 213 -10.99 35.06 -10.30
CA ILE A 213 -12.35 35.60 -10.42
C ILE A 213 -12.50 36.88 -9.61
N GLY A 214 -12.02 36.88 -8.34
CA GLY A 214 -12.07 38.04 -7.45
C GLY A 214 -11.33 39.26 -8.02
N ILE A 215 -10.18 39.05 -8.66
CA ILE A 215 -9.42 40.12 -9.33
C ILE A 215 -10.15 40.61 -10.60
N SER A 216 -10.75 39.70 -11.37
CA SER A 216 -11.43 40.04 -12.63
C SER A 216 -12.78 40.74 -12.43
N GLY A 217 -13.40 40.62 -11.25
CA GLY A 217 -14.72 41.19 -10.94
C GLY A 217 -15.90 40.57 -11.72
N GLN A 218 -15.65 39.56 -12.55
CA GLN A 218 -16.67 38.91 -13.40
C GLN A 218 -16.78 37.43 -13.03
N ALA A 219 -17.81 37.09 -12.27
CA ALA A 219 -18.15 35.70 -11.99
C ALA A 219 -18.97 35.12 -13.14
N SER A 220 -18.36 34.27 -13.96
CA SER A 220 -19.07 33.44 -14.95
C SER A 220 -18.71 31.98 -14.73
N ILE A 221 -19.67 31.08 -14.96
CA ILE A 221 -19.48 29.63 -14.80
C ILE A 221 -18.33 29.13 -15.71
N ASP A 222 -18.23 29.68 -16.92
CA ASP A 222 -17.19 29.31 -17.88
C ASP A 222 -15.77 29.60 -17.37
N LYS A 223 -15.60 30.64 -16.54
CA LYS A 223 -14.31 31.00 -15.91
C LYS A 223 -13.95 30.10 -14.72
N VAL A 224 -14.94 29.47 -14.09
CA VAL A 224 -14.75 28.65 -12.88
C VAL A 224 -14.63 27.17 -13.21
N ALA A 225 -15.40 26.70 -14.20
CA ALA A 225 -15.58 25.27 -14.47
C ALA A 225 -14.26 24.55 -14.81
N GLY A 226 -13.38 25.18 -15.59
CA GLY A 226 -12.10 24.58 -15.97
C GLY A 226 -11.14 24.38 -14.80
N PRO A 227 -10.73 25.45 -14.11
CA PRO A 227 -9.80 25.35 -12.97
C PRO A 227 -10.32 24.42 -11.85
N VAL A 228 -11.63 24.40 -11.61
CA VAL A 228 -12.23 23.49 -10.62
C VAL A 228 -12.18 22.03 -11.10
N GLY A 229 -12.43 21.77 -12.39
CA GLY A 229 -12.30 20.43 -12.97
C GLY A 229 -10.86 19.90 -12.89
N GLU A 230 -9.88 20.73 -13.22
CA GLU A 230 -8.45 20.40 -13.10
C GLU A 230 -8.04 20.09 -11.66
N ALA A 231 -8.53 20.89 -10.71
CA ALA A 231 -8.35 20.64 -9.29
C ALA A 231 -8.87 19.24 -8.92
N LEU A 232 -10.08 18.85 -9.32
CA LEU A 232 -10.65 17.54 -8.97
C LEU A 232 -9.82 16.35 -9.50
N ILE A 233 -9.20 16.49 -10.66
CA ILE A 233 -8.31 15.46 -11.23
C ILE A 233 -7.13 15.18 -10.29
N MET A 234 -6.61 16.19 -9.60
CA MET A 234 -5.48 16.02 -8.69
C MET A 234 -5.80 15.15 -7.47
N THR A 235 -7.03 15.25 -6.91
CA THR A 235 -7.49 14.30 -5.88
C THR A 235 -7.61 12.89 -6.46
N ALA A 236 -8.18 12.76 -7.66
CA ALA A 236 -8.32 11.45 -8.29
C ALA A 236 -6.96 10.77 -8.49
N ILE A 237 -5.93 11.51 -8.90
CA ILE A 237 -4.55 11.02 -9.01
C ILE A 237 -4.00 10.64 -7.63
N GLY A 238 -4.20 11.48 -6.60
CA GLY A 238 -3.77 11.17 -5.23
C GLY A 238 -4.32 9.83 -4.73
N LEU A 239 -5.61 9.56 -4.99
CA LEU A 239 -6.25 8.28 -4.68
C LEU A 239 -5.71 7.13 -5.54
N ALA A 240 -5.52 7.37 -6.84
CA ALA A 240 -4.97 6.37 -7.76
C ALA A 240 -3.54 5.94 -7.38
N VAL A 241 -2.76 6.82 -6.74
CA VAL A 241 -1.43 6.51 -6.20
C VAL A 241 -1.53 5.79 -4.84
N ALA A 242 -2.44 6.22 -3.98
CA ALA A 242 -2.59 5.68 -2.62
C ALA A 242 -3.10 4.23 -2.60
N VAL A 243 -4.10 3.90 -3.42
CA VAL A 243 -4.76 2.59 -3.39
C VAL A 243 -3.79 1.43 -3.66
N PRO A 244 -2.98 1.45 -4.74
CA PRO A 244 -1.97 0.43 -4.96
C PRO A 244 -0.93 0.34 -3.85
N ALA A 245 -0.53 1.47 -3.26
CA ALA A 245 0.46 1.49 -2.18
C ALA A 245 -0.04 0.77 -0.92
N VAL A 246 -1.29 1.03 -0.50
CA VAL A 246 -1.91 0.39 0.67
C VAL A 246 -2.12 -1.10 0.42
N LEU A 247 -2.64 -1.48 -0.76
CA LEU A 247 -2.84 -2.89 -1.12
C LEU A 247 -1.51 -3.64 -1.19
N GLY A 248 -0.51 -3.04 -1.83
CA GLY A 248 0.85 -3.55 -1.91
C GLY A 248 1.45 -3.76 -0.52
N TYR A 249 1.36 -2.77 0.37
CA TYR A 249 1.86 -2.86 1.74
C TYR A 249 1.27 -4.06 2.49
N ASN A 250 -0.06 -4.17 2.50
CA ASN A 250 -0.76 -5.24 3.23
C ASN A 250 -0.43 -6.63 2.68
N TRP A 251 -0.43 -6.76 1.34
CA TRP A 251 -0.14 -8.02 0.68
C TRP A 251 1.31 -8.46 0.91
N LEU A 252 2.25 -7.53 0.79
CA LEU A 252 3.68 -7.80 0.90
C LEU A 252 4.07 -8.09 2.36
N THR A 253 3.43 -7.46 3.33
CA THR A 253 3.59 -7.74 4.77
C THR A 253 3.11 -9.14 5.12
N ARG A 254 1.94 -9.56 4.60
CA ARG A 254 1.43 -10.92 4.79
C ARG A 254 2.37 -11.97 4.19
N ARG A 255 2.90 -11.71 2.99
CA ARG A 255 3.90 -12.58 2.36
C ARG A 255 5.21 -12.64 3.16
N ASN A 256 5.70 -11.51 3.65
CA ASN A 256 6.88 -11.45 4.51
C ASN A 256 6.73 -12.34 5.73
N LYS A 257 5.57 -12.29 6.40
CA LYS A 257 5.28 -13.16 7.53
C LYS A 257 5.40 -14.64 7.15
N ALA A 258 4.76 -15.07 6.07
CA ALA A 258 4.82 -16.46 5.62
C ALA A 258 6.25 -16.93 5.28
N VAL A 259 7.05 -16.08 4.62
CA VAL A 259 8.45 -16.39 4.33
C VAL A 259 9.28 -16.47 5.61
N LEU A 260 9.08 -15.53 6.53
CA LEU A 260 9.82 -15.49 7.79
C LEU A 260 9.49 -16.66 8.71
N ASP A 261 8.24 -17.11 8.72
CA ASP A 261 7.83 -18.30 9.49
C ASP A 261 8.60 -19.54 9.00
N ASN A 262 8.75 -19.75 7.68
CA ASN A 262 9.58 -20.85 7.14
C ASN A 262 11.07 -20.72 7.52
N VAL A 263 11.60 -19.50 7.48
CA VAL A 263 13.00 -19.21 7.84
C VAL A 263 13.24 -19.49 9.33
N ARG A 264 12.27 -19.18 10.20
CA ARG A 264 12.33 -19.48 11.63
C ARG A 264 12.26 -20.97 11.92
N THR A 265 11.38 -21.70 11.23
CA THR A 265 11.32 -23.17 11.33
C THR A 265 12.67 -23.77 10.99
N PHE A 266 13.27 -23.40 9.86
CA PHE A 266 14.62 -23.86 9.49
C PHE A 266 15.68 -23.54 10.57
N GLY A 267 15.66 -22.33 11.13
CA GLY A 267 16.58 -21.96 12.21
C GLY A 267 16.42 -22.82 13.46
N SER A 268 15.19 -23.17 13.82
CA SER A 268 14.87 -24.06 14.95
C SER A 268 15.36 -25.48 14.71
N ASP A 269 15.13 -26.01 13.51
CA ASP A 269 15.58 -27.35 13.13
C ASP A 269 17.11 -27.41 13.12
N LEU A 270 17.76 -26.41 12.52
CA LEU A 270 19.22 -26.28 12.51
C LEU A 270 19.80 -26.21 13.92
N HIS A 271 19.19 -25.42 14.80
CA HIS A 271 19.60 -25.32 16.20
C HIS A 271 19.58 -26.70 16.89
N THR A 272 18.51 -27.46 16.68
CA THR A 272 18.37 -28.81 17.25
C THR A 272 19.46 -29.75 16.75
N VAL A 273 19.76 -29.73 15.44
CA VAL A 273 20.82 -30.58 14.87
C VAL A 273 22.21 -30.17 15.38
N LEU A 274 22.51 -28.87 15.44
CA LEU A 274 23.80 -28.37 15.95
C LEU A 274 24.04 -28.78 17.41
N LEU A 275 23.01 -28.74 18.26
CA LEU A 275 23.11 -29.17 19.65
C LEU A 275 23.25 -30.69 19.77
N SER A 276 22.54 -31.46 18.94
CA SER A 276 22.65 -32.92 18.94
C SER A 276 24.06 -33.41 18.57
N GLY A 277 24.76 -32.69 17.69
CA GLY A 277 26.14 -32.99 17.31
C GLY A 277 27.14 -32.84 18.46
N GLU A 278 26.89 -31.92 19.39
CA GLU A 278 27.71 -31.75 20.59
C GLU A 278 27.53 -32.90 21.59
N ILE A 279 26.29 -33.36 21.78
CA ILE A 279 25.95 -34.49 22.68
C ILE A 279 26.66 -35.77 22.23
N LYS A 280 26.86 -35.97 20.92
CA LYS A 280 27.61 -37.13 20.41
C LYS A 280 29.11 -37.03 20.74
N ASN A 281 29.72 -35.86 20.52
CA ASN A 281 31.14 -35.63 20.79
C ASN A 281 31.51 -35.73 22.28
N THR A 282 30.58 -35.43 23.19
CA THR A 282 30.80 -35.56 24.66
C THR A 282 30.64 -36.99 25.16
N ASN A 283 29.84 -37.84 24.49
CA ASN A 283 29.68 -39.25 24.87
C ASN A 283 30.80 -40.17 24.36
N ASP A 284 31.53 -39.78 23.30
CA ASP A 284 32.70 -40.52 22.81
C ASP A 284 33.97 -40.31 23.69
N LEU A 285 33.87 -39.53 24.77
CA LEU A 285 34.95 -39.24 25.73
C LEU A 285 34.79 -39.96 27.09
N LYS A 286 33.98 -41.02 27.17
CA LYS A 286 33.83 -41.86 28.37
C LYS A 286 34.32 -43.28 28.16
#